data_AF-A0A5K1AA83-F1
#
_entry.id   AF-A0A5K1AA83-F1
#
_cell.length_a   1.000
_cell.length_b   1.000
_cell.length_c   1.000
_cell.angle_alpha   90.00
_cell.angle_beta   90.00
_cell.angle_gamma   90.00
#
_symmetry.space_group_name_H-M   'P 1'
#
loop_
_entity.id
_entity.type
_entity.pdbx_description
1 polymer ?
#
loop_
_entity_poly.entity_id
_entity_poly.type
_entity_poly.pdbx_seq_one_letter_code
_entity_poly.pdbx_strand_id
1 'polypeptide(L)'
;VRLILSPLMKIYPAAVNHGELSVSITFKMIAALISKMDRASVGTYHAKIFEQCLVALDLRRRHPVSLKDVNTVEESVINAMVVLTMKLTEGLFKPAFCKTLEWADSELEEGSTGRKNIDRNIAFYKLVNKLAETH
;
A
#
# COMPACT_ATOMS: atom_id res chain seq x y z
N VAL A 1 -4.86 -19.18 -7.58
CA VAL A 1 -4.20 -17.93 -7.14
C VAL A 1 -5.10 -16.71 -7.32
N ARG A 2 -5.66 -16.42 -8.52
CA ARG A 2 -6.55 -15.26 -8.76
C ARG A 2 -7.79 -15.17 -7.84
N LEU A 3 -8.40 -16.30 -7.49
CA LEU A 3 -9.63 -16.35 -6.68
C LEU A 3 -9.46 -15.81 -5.25
N ILE A 4 -8.23 -15.78 -4.71
CA ILE A 4 -7.96 -15.44 -3.30
C ILE A 4 -7.68 -13.94 -3.11
N LEU A 5 -7.24 -13.23 -4.17
CA LEU A 5 -6.89 -11.82 -4.07
C LEU A 5 -8.09 -10.96 -3.65
N SER A 6 -9.25 -11.18 -4.28
CA SER A 6 -10.47 -10.41 -4.00
C SER A 6 -10.96 -10.59 -2.55
N PRO A 7 -11.10 -11.82 -2.02
CA PRO A 7 -11.34 -12.04 -0.59
C PRO A 7 -10.32 -11.36 0.34
N LEU A 8 -9.02 -11.47 0.05
CA LEU A 8 -7.98 -10.85 0.90
C LEU A 8 -8.12 -9.32 0.95
N MET A 9 -8.37 -8.67 -0.19
CA MET A 9 -8.62 -7.22 -0.21
C MET A 9 -9.88 -6.84 0.57
N LYS A 10 -10.93 -7.69 0.56
CA LYS A 10 -12.16 -7.45 1.33
C LYS A 10 -11.99 -7.63 2.83
N ILE A 11 -10.98 -8.37 3.28
CA ILE A 11 -10.69 -8.58 4.71
C ILE A 11 -10.01 -7.36 5.33
N TYR A 12 -9.29 -6.55 4.55
CA TYR A 12 -8.52 -5.40 5.05
C TYR A 12 -9.30 -4.48 6.02
N PRO A 13 -10.53 -3.99 5.72
CA PRO A 13 -11.25 -3.13 6.64
C PRO A 13 -11.52 -3.80 8.00
N ALA A 14 -11.83 -5.10 7.99
CA ALA A 14 -11.99 -5.86 9.22
C ALA A 14 -10.63 -6.04 9.93
N ALA A 15 -9.56 -6.31 9.20
CA ALA A 15 -8.21 -6.47 9.77
C ALA A 15 -7.75 -5.21 10.53
N VAL A 16 -8.09 -4.01 10.04
CA VAL A 16 -7.79 -2.75 10.75
C VAL A 16 -8.41 -2.74 12.14
N ASN A 17 -9.63 -3.24 12.31
CA ASN A 17 -10.30 -3.31 13.62
C ASN A 17 -9.68 -4.36 14.56
N HIS A 18 -8.85 -5.27 14.05
CA HIS A 18 -8.20 -6.35 14.82
C HIS A 18 -6.70 -6.09 15.06
N GLY A 19 -6.22 -4.85 14.86
CA GLY A 19 -4.88 -4.41 15.24
C GLY A 19 -3.79 -4.62 14.18
N GLU A 20 -2.59 -4.12 14.47
CA GLU A 20 -1.48 -4.04 13.52
C GLU A 20 -1.08 -5.39 12.91
N LEU A 21 -1.01 -6.46 13.72
CA LEU A 21 -0.63 -7.79 13.24
C LEU A 21 -1.61 -8.34 12.20
N SER A 22 -2.90 -8.06 12.37
CA SER A 22 -3.96 -8.49 11.44
C SER A 22 -3.85 -7.78 10.09
N VAL A 23 -3.52 -6.49 10.10
CA VAL A 23 -3.26 -5.74 8.86
C VAL A 23 -1.97 -6.24 8.22
N SER A 24 -0.89 -6.38 9.00
CA SER A 24 0.41 -6.80 8.48
C SER A 24 0.38 -8.20 7.88
N ILE A 25 -0.32 -9.16 8.48
CA ILE A 25 -0.47 -10.51 7.90
C ILE A 25 -1.26 -10.46 6.60
N THR A 26 -2.29 -9.61 6.51
CA THR A 26 -3.08 -9.42 5.27
C THR A 26 -2.17 -8.97 4.12
N PHE A 27 -1.32 -7.97 4.34
CA PHE A 27 -0.39 -7.49 3.32
C PHE A 27 0.76 -8.46 3.02
N LYS A 28 1.24 -9.21 4.02
CA LYS A 28 2.19 -10.32 3.80
C LYS A 28 1.58 -11.42 2.92
N MET A 29 0.31 -11.78 3.13
CA MET A 29 -0.41 -12.73 2.28
C MET A 29 -0.60 -12.20 0.85
N ILE A 30 -0.94 -10.91 0.71
CA ILE A 30 -1.02 -10.25 -0.60
C ILE A 30 0.34 -10.29 -1.32
N ALA A 31 1.43 -9.94 -0.63
CA ALA A 31 2.79 -10.01 -1.19
C ALA A 31 3.13 -11.44 -1.65
N ALA A 32 2.92 -12.44 -0.80
CA ALA A 32 3.15 -13.84 -1.15
C ALA A 32 2.32 -14.29 -2.36
N LEU A 33 1.07 -13.83 -2.45
CA LEU A 33 0.19 -14.11 -3.60
C LEU A 33 0.75 -13.48 -4.88
N ILE A 34 1.14 -12.21 -4.85
CA ILE A 34 1.75 -11.50 -5.97
C ILE A 34 3.02 -12.22 -6.42
N SER A 35 3.89 -12.65 -5.51
CA SER A 35 5.09 -13.43 -5.81
C SER A 35 4.80 -14.73 -6.58
N LYS A 36 3.61 -15.31 -6.44
CA LYS A 36 3.20 -16.53 -7.16
C LYS A 36 2.35 -16.27 -8.41
N MET A 37 1.89 -15.05 -8.65
CA MET A 37 1.16 -14.70 -9.87
C MET A 37 2.07 -14.68 -11.11
N ASP A 38 1.55 -15.14 -12.25
CA ASP A 38 2.16 -14.92 -13.57
C ASP A 38 2.02 -13.44 -14.00
N ARG A 39 2.85 -13.01 -14.96
CA ARG A 39 2.90 -11.61 -15.41
C ARG A 39 1.56 -11.11 -15.96
N ALA A 40 0.79 -11.96 -16.64
CA ALA A 40 -0.51 -11.55 -17.16
C ALA A 40 -1.51 -11.29 -16.02
N SER A 41 -1.56 -12.16 -15.01
CA SER A 41 -2.35 -11.92 -13.79
C SER A 41 -1.96 -10.62 -13.09
N VAL A 42 -0.66 -10.36 -12.92
CA VAL A 42 -0.17 -9.11 -12.30
C VAL A 42 -0.63 -7.91 -13.12
N GLY A 43 -0.47 -7.96 -14.45
CA GLY A 43 -0.95 -6.90 -15.36
C GLY A 43 -2.44 -6.60 -15.21
N THR A 44 -3.28 -7.59 -14.93
CA THR A 44 -4.72 -7.36 -14.70
C THR A 44 -5.03 -6.71 -13.35
N TYR A 45 -4.32 -7.07 -12.27
CA TYR A 45 -4.71 -6.67 -10.92
C TYR A 45 -3.85 -5.57 -10.30
N HIS A 46 -2.72 -5.19 -10.92
CA HIS A 46 -1.76 -4.25 -10.33
C HIS A 46 -2.38 -2.94 -9.84
N ALA A 47 -3.23 -2.30 -10.65
CA ALA A 47 -3.84 -1.02 -10.31
C ALA A 47 -4.68 -1.11 -9.02
N LYS A 48 -5.49 -2.17 -8.90
CA LYS A 48 -6.33 -2.40 -7.73
C LYS A 48 -5.51 -2.71 -6.47
N ILE A 49 -4.41 -3.45 -6.63
CA ILE A 49 -3.49 -3.74 -5.51
C ILE A 49 -2.79 -2.46 -5.07
N PHE A 50 -2.31 -1.63 -6.01
CA PHE A 50 -1.70 -0.32 -5.73
C PHE A 50 -2.67 0.58 -4.95
N GLU A 51 -3.91 0.72 -5.43
CA GLU A 51 -4.95 1.50 -4.77
C GLU A 51 -5.21 1.02 -3.34
N GLN A 52 -5.33 -0.30 -3.14
CA GLN A 52 -5.50 -0.87 -1.81
C GLN A 52 -4.32 -0.60 -0.88
N CYS A 53 -3.09 -0.59 -1.41
CA CYS A 53 -1.89 -0.23 -0.65
C CYS A 53 -1.90 1.25 -0.26
N LEU A 54 -2.29 2.16 -1.17
CA LEU A 54 -2.40 3.60 -0.85
C LEU A 54 -3.44 3.86 0.23
N VAL A 55 -4.59 3.17 0.19
CA VAL A 55 -5.59 3.22 1.26
C VAL A 55 -4.99 2.77 2.60
N ALA A 56 -4.12 1.77 2.61
CA ALA A 56 -3.46 1.29 3.82
C ALA A 56 -2.31 2.19 4.29
N LEU A 57 -1.54 2.81 3.40
CA LEU A 57 -0.54 3.81 3.80
C LEU A 57 -1.17 5.06 4.42
N ASP A 58 -2.43 5.34 4.08
CA ASP A 58 -3.21 6.42 4.69
C ASP A 58 -3.62 6.13 6.16
N LEU A 59 -3.31 4.95 6.71
CA LEU A 59 -3.59 4.60 8.10
C LEU A 59 -2.87 5.51 9.10
N ARG A 60 -1.67 6.01 8.75
CA ARG A 60 -0.96 6.99 9.59
C ARG A 60 -1.81 8.23 9.78
N ARG A 61 -2.30 8.81 8.67
CA ARG A 61 -3.19 9.97 8.70
C ARG A 61 -4.51 9.70 9.43
N ARG A 62 -5.10 8.52 9.22
CA ARG A 62 -6.42 8.16 9.78
C ARG A 62 -6.38 7.81 11.27
N HIS A 63 -5.22 7.48 11.83
CA HIS A 63 -5.02 7.10 13.23
C HIS A 63 -6.11 6.18 13.84
N PRO A 64 -6.36 4.97 13.28
CA PRO A 64 -7.31 4.05 13.89
C PRO A 64 -6.90 3.66 15.31
N VAL A 65 -7.85 3.67 16.24
CA VAL A 65 -7.61 3.39 17.68
C VAL A 65 -6.99 2.00 17.92
N SER A 66 -7.26 1.05 17.03
CA SER A 66 -6.74 -0.31 17.07
C SER A 66 -5.25 -0.43 16.70
N LEU A 67 -4.65 0.58 16.06
CA LEU A 67 -3.27 0.54 15.57
C LEU A 67 -2.35 1.36 16.47
N LYS A 68 -1.55 0.69 17.29
CA LYS A 68 -0.59 1.35 18.20
C LYS A 68 0.73 1.67 17.52
N ASP A 69 1.20 0.78 16.66
CA ASP A 69 2.38 0.99 15.83
C ASP A 69 2.05 0.89 14.35
N VAL A 70 1.83 2.04 13.72
CA VAL A 70 1.57 2.13 12.29
C VAL A 70 2.79 1.79 11.43
N ASN A 71 4.02 1.86 11.98
CA ASN A 71 5.23 1.58 11.21
C ASN A 71 5.31 0.10 10.80
N THR A 72 4.98 -0.80 11.73
CA THR A 72 4.91 -2.25 11.45
C THR A 72 3.89 -2.58 10.35
N VAL A 73 2.79 -1.83 10.28
CA VAL A 73 1.80 -1.96 9.20
C VAL A 73 2.36 -1.42 7.89
N GLU A 74 2.86 -0.19 7.87
CA GLU A 74 3.43 0.44 6.69
C GLU A 74 4.54 -0.41 6.06
N GLU A 75 5.42 -1.00 6.86
CA GLU A 75 6.50 -1.87 6.35
C GLU A 75 5.95 -3.04 5.53
N SER A 76 4.90 -3.70 6.04
CA SER A 76 4.26 -4.81 5.33
C SER A 76 3.55 -4.38 4.04
N VAL A 77 2.94 -3.18 4.04
CA VAL A 77 2.27 -2.60 2.86
C VAL A 77 3.30 -2.22 1.80
N ILE A 78 4.37 -1.53 2.20
CA ILE A 78 5.47 -1.13 1.33
C ILE A 78 6.13 -2.36 0.72
N ASN A 79 6.37 -3.41 1.51
CA ASN A 79 6.92 -4.67 0.99
C ASN A 79 6.00 -5.29 -0.08
N ALA A 80 4.68 -5.27 0.10
CA ALA A 80 3.74 -5.73 -0.91
C ALA A 80 3.81 -4.89 -2.20
N MET A 81 3.97 -3.57 -2.09
CA MET A 81 4.16 -2.68 -3.24
C MET A 81 5.48 -2.94 -3.97
N VAL A 82 6.58 -3.15 -3.25
CA VAL A 82 7.89 -3.48 -3.85
C VAL A 82 7.81 -4.81 -4.61
N VAL A 83 7.23 -5.85 -3.99
CA VAL A 83 7.01 -7.16 -4.64
C VAL A 83 6.16 -7.03 -5.90
N LEU A 84 5.17 -6.13 -5.90
CA LEU A 84 4.37 -5.84 -7.08
C LEU A 84 5.18 -5.14 -8.16
N THR A 85 5.89 -4.07 -7.81
CA THR A 85 6.71 -3.28 -8.74
C THR A 85 7.74 -4.14 -9.46
N MET A 86 8.40 -5.05 -8.74
CA MET A 86 9.38 -5.98 -9.33
C MET A 86 8.81 -6.93 -10.38
N LYS A 87 7.48 -7.06 -10.49
CA LYS A 87 6.81 -7.84 -11.53
C LYS A 87 6.23 -7.03 -12.67
N LEU A 88 6.17 -5.70 -12.52
CA LEU A 88 5.64 -4.82 -13.55
C LEU A 88 6.67 -4.54 -14.63
N THR A 89 6.17 -4.26 -15.82
CA THR A 89 6.97 -3.57 -16.83
C THR A 89 7.02 -2.09 -16.51
N GLU A 90 8.03 -1.38 -17.01
CA GLU A 90 8.16 0.07 -16.81
C GLU A 90 6.90 0.84 -17.24
N GLY A 91 6.26 0.41 -18.34
CA GLY A 91 5.02 1.02 -18.85
C GLY A 91 3.80 0.87 -17.92
N LEU A 92 3.75 -0.18 -17.10
CA LEU A 92 2.70 -0.35 -16.08
C LEU A 92 3.09 0.28 -14.74
N PHE A 93 4.38 0.29 -14.41
CA PHE A 93 4.89 0.87 -13.18
C PHE A 93 4.78 2.39 -13.16
N LYS A 94 5.25 3.09 -14.21
CA LYS A 94 5.30 4.57 -14.23
C LYS A 94 3.95 5.22 -13.90
N PRO A 95 2.82 4.85 -14.54
CA PRO A 95 1.53 5.44 -14.21
C PRO A 95 1.09 5.13 -12.76
N ALA A 96 1.37 3.93 -12.26
CA ALA A 96 1.05 3.55 -10.89
C ALA A 96 1.87 4.36 -9.88
N PHE A 97 3.16 4.59 -10.16
CA PHE A 97 4.04 5.41 -9.33
C PHE A 97 3.62 6.89 -9.33
N CYS A 98 3.30 7.47 -10.49
CA CYS A 98 2.78 8.85 -10.55
C CYS A 98 1.53 9.03 -9.69
N LYS A 99 0.60 8.05 -9.69
CA LYS A 99 -0.56 8.08 -8.78
C LYS A 99 -0.19 8.04 -7.30
N THR A 100 0.93 7.42 -6.93
CA THR A 100 1.42 7.45 -5.54
C THR A 100 1.97 8.81 -5.15
N LEU A 101 2.60 9.52 -6.09
CA LEU A 101 3.05 10.90 -5.90
C LEU A 101 1.85 11.86 -5.81
N GLU A 102 0.89 11.75 -6.73
CA GLU A 102 -0.36 12.52 -6.68
C GLU A 102 -1.13 12.28 -5.38
N TRP A 103 -1.20 11.04 -4.90
CA TRP A 103 -1.77 10.72 -3.59
C TRP A 103 -1.01 11.40 -2.46
N ALA A 104 0.32 11.38 -2.51
CA ALA A 104 1.17 12.04 -1.54
C ALA A 104 1.00 13.55 -1.58
N ASP A 105 0.76 14.18 -2.73
CA ASP A 105 0.59 15.64 -2.85
C ASP A 105 -0.86 16.13 -2.71
N SER A 106 -1.85 15.22 -2.75
CA SER A 106 -3.26 15.61 -2.78
C SER A 106 -3.69 16.41 -1.56
N GLU A 107 -4.35 17.55 -1.83
CA GLU A 107 -4.92 18.42 -0.83
C GLU A 107 -6.04 17.71 -0.07
N LEU A 108 -6.03 17.84 1.25
CA LEU A 108 -7.10 17.33 2.11
C LEU A 108 -8.04 18.49 2.42
N GLU A 109 -9.33 18.33 2.13
CA GLU A 109 -10.34 19.35 2.41
C GLU A 109 -10.32 19.85 3.87
N GLU A 110 -10.87 21.06 4.01
CA GLU A 110 -10.48 22.17 4.87
C GLU A 110 -10.51 21.90 6.39
N GLY A 111 -9.75 22.70 7.16
CA GLY A 111 -9.92 22.83 8.61
C GLY A 111 -8.73 22.50 9.51
N SER A 112 -7.52 22.27 8.98
CA SER A 112 -6.34 22.26 9.86
C SER A 112 -5.12 22.84 9.16
N THR A 113 -4.55 23.84 9.80
CA THR A 113 -3.46 24.67 9.34
C THR A 113 -2.16 23.85 9.22
N GLY A 114 -1.56 23.85 8.04
CA GLY A 114 -0.12 23.62 7.79
C GLY A 114 0.50 22.24 7.99
N ARG A 115 -0.13 21.29 8.72
CA ARG A 115 0.46 19.96 9.01
C ARG A 115 -0.10 18.80 8.17
N LYS A 116 -1.08 19.05 7.29
CA LYS A 116 -1.99 18.03 6.75
C LYS A 116 -1.39 17.06 5.72
N ASN A 117 -0.16 17.26 5.24
CA ASN A 117 0.44 16.35 4.26
C ASN A 117 1.72 15.62 4.72
N ILE A 118 2.14 15.84 5.96
CA ILE A 118 3.40 15.24 6.46
C ILE A 118 3.27 13.71 6.57
N ASP A 119 2.12 13.19 7.01
CA ASP A 119 1.92 11.75 7.20
C ASP A 119 2.02 10.96 5.89
N ARG A 120 1.42 11.46 4.81
CA ARG A 120 1.52 10.82 3.49
C ARG A 120 2.92 10.97 2.91
N ASN A 121 3.55 12.13 3.09
CA ASN A 121 4.93 12.35 2.66
C ASN A 121 5.91 11.40 3.38
N ILE A 122 5.70 11.11 4.66
CA ILE A 122 6.48 10.10 5.39
C ILE A 122 6.32 8.72 4.75
N ALA A 123 5.07 8.29 4.50
CA ALA A 123 4.80 6.99 3.89
C ALA A 123 5.35 6.88 2.46
N PHE A 124 5.19 7.94 1.65
CA PHE A 124 5.73 8.03 0.30
C PHE A 124 7.26 7.98 0.31
N TYR A 125 7.92 8.74 1.19
CA TYR A 125 9.39 8.70 1.31
C TYR A 125 9.89 7.31 1.70
N LYS A 126 9.23 6.64 2.65
CA LYS A 126 9.56 5.24 3.01
C LYS A 126 9.42 4.29 1.82
N LEU A 127 8.37 4.45 1.01
CA LEU A 127 8.17 3.66 -0.22
C LEU A 127 9.29 3.91 -1.23
N VAL A 128 9.61 5.17 -1.52
CA VAL A 128 10.68 5.56 -2.45
C VAL A 128 12.03 5.03 -1.97
N ASN A 129 12.35 5.19 -0.68
CA ASN A 129 13.59 4.67 -0.12
C ASN A 129 13.67 3.15 -0.26
N LYS A 130 12.58 2.43 0.03
CA LYS A 130 12.56 0.96 -0.14
C LYS A 130 12.71 0.53 -1.60
N LEU A 131 12.09 1.24 -2.53
CA LEU A 131 12.24 0.97 -3.97
C LEU A 131 13.68 1.22 -4.42
N ALA A 132 14.32 2.29 -3.95
CA ALA A 132 15.70 2.62 -4.26
C ALA A 132 16.70 1.59 -3.69
N GLU A 133 16.45 1.03 -2.50
CA GLU A 133 17.27 -0.03 -1.91
C GLU A 133 17.15 -1.39 -2.65
N THR A 134 16.05 -1.62 -3.36
CA THR A 134 15.75 -2.92 -3.99
C THR A 134 16.13 -2.94 -5.47
N HIS A 135 16.53 -1.80 -6.04
CA HIS A 135 17.03 -1.64 -7.42
C HIS A 135 18.56 -1.57 -7.45
#